data_AF-A0A1M5BSI7-F1
#
_entry.id   AF-A0A1M5BSI7-F1
#
_cell.length_a   1.000
_cell.length_b   1.000
_cell.length_c   1.000
_cell.angle_alpha   90.00
_cell.angle_beta   90.00
_cell.angle_gamma   90.00
#
_symmetry.space_group_name_H-M   'P 1'
#
loop_
_entity.id
_entity.type
_entity.pdbx_description
1 polymer ?
#
loop_
_entity_poly.entity_id
_entity_poly.type
_entity_poly.pdbx_seq_one_letter_code
_entity_poly.pdbx_strand_id
1 'polypeptide(L)' 'MNSVETGSDVPWWLEAGPETCPFCQRRFHAEAGYYCVSCDRPLCCFCVLEQWETRSAICPDCREEVQP' A
#
# COMPACT_ATOMS: atom_id res chain seq x y z
N MET A 1 -18.61 21.63 30.16
CA MET A 1 -18.61 21.02 28.82
C MET A 1 -17.15 20.75 28.48
N ASN A 2 -16.68 19.51 28.66
CA ASN A 2 -15.29 19.15 28.32
C ASN A 2 -15.31 18.48 26.95
N SER A 3 -14.59 19.09 26.00
CA SER A 3 -14.38 18.59 24.65
C SER A 3 -13.62 17.28 24.70
N VAL A 4 -14.19 16.23 24.12
CA VAL A 4 -13.47 14.98 23.83
C VAL A 4 -12.70 15.22 22.54
N GLU A 5 -11.39 15.46 22.64
CA GLU A 5 -10.53 15.50 21.46
C GLU A 5 -10.16 14.06 21.10
N THR A 6 -10.92 13.50 20.15
CA THR A 6 -10.72 12.16 19.59
C THR A 6 -9.56 12.16 18.58
N GLY A 7 -8.38 12.62 19.00
CA GLY A 7 -7.16 12.41 18.23
C GLY A 7 -6.57 11.08 18.67
N SER A 8 -6.66 10.04 17.85
CA SER A 8 -5.89 8.84 18.09
C SER A 8 -4.41 9.21 18.20
N ASP A 9 -3.80 8.96 19.35
CA ASP A 9 -2.37 9.16 19.64
C ASP A 9 -1.56 8.12 18.84
N VAL A 10 -1.59 8.22 17.52
CA VAL A 10 -0.84 7.34 16.63
C VAL A 10 0.60 7.86 16.63
N PRO A 11 1.59 7.04 17.00
CA PRO A 11 2.97 7.45 16.95
C PRO A 11 3.37 7.94 15.55
N TRP A 12 4.21 8.97 15.48
CA TRP A 12 4.61 9.60 14.21
C TRP A 12 5.22 8.61 13.21
N TRP A 13 5.86 7.52 13.68
CA TRP A 13 6.43 6.48 12.80
C TRP A 13 5.38 5.55 12.16
N LEU A 14 4.11 5.66 12.56
CA LEU A 14 2.95 5.00 11.95
C LEU A 14 2.09 5.97 11.12
N GLU A 15 2.44 7.27 11.12
CA GLU A 15 1.82 8.24 10.22
C GLU A 15 2.17 7.92 8.77
N ALA A 16 1.21 8.13 7.87
CA ALA A 16 1.43 7.87 6.46
C ALA A 16 2.34 8.95 5.85
N GLY A 17 3.31 8.51 5.04
CA GLY A 17 4.15 9.39 4.24
C GLY A 17 3.36 10.22 3.22
N PRO A 18 4.01 11.21 2.57
CA PRO A 18 3.33 12.11 1.62
C PRO A 18 2.91 11.42 0.32
N GLU A 19 3.52 10.27 0.01
CA GLU A 19 3.27 9.51 -1.22
C GLU A 19 1.93 8.76 -1.18
N THR A 20 1.34 8.54 -2.36
CA THR A 20 0.02 7.92 -2.52
C THR A 20 0.09 6.73 -3.47
N CYS A 21 -0.61 5.64 -3.12
CA CYS A 21 -0.73 4.46 -3.97
C CYS A 21 -1.52 4.79 -5.24
N PRO A 22 -0.99 4.51 -6.45
CA PRO A 22 -1.68 4.82 -7.70
C PRO A 22 -2.94 3.94 -7.93
N PHE A 23 -3.08 2.85 -7.18
CA PHE A 23 -4.20 1.90 -7.34
C PHE A 23 -5.37 2.21 -6.41
N CYS A 24 -5.13 2.42 -5.10
CA CYS A 24 -6.20 2.68 -4.13
C CYS A 24 -6.27 4.13 -3.64
N GLN A 25 -5.35 4.99 -4.07
CA GLN A 25 -5.28 6.42 -3.71
C GLN A 25 -5.12 6.70 -2.21
N ARG A 26 -4.78 5.69 -1.40
CA ARG A 26 -4.42 5.86 0.00
C ARG A 26 -2.94 6.20 0.13
N ARG A 27 -2.58 6.96 1.17
CA ARG A 27 -1.18 7.25 1.49
C ARG A 27 -0.43 6.00 1.94
N PHE A 28 0.87 5.95 1.66
CA PHE A 28 1.72 4.86 2.13
C PHE A 28 1.97 4.99 3.63
N HIS A 29 1.59 3.96 4.40
CA HIS A 29 1.83 3.90 5.85
C HIS A 29 3.19 3.31 6.24
N ALA A 30 3.94 2.75 5.30
CA ALA A 30 5.27 2.22 5.52
C ALA A 30 6.21 2.79 4.45
N GLU A 31 7.40 3.25 4.87
CA GLU A 31 8.44 3.73 3.95
C GLU A 31 9.02 2.60 3.08
N ALA A 32 8.97 1.35 3.57
CA ALA A 32 9.26 0.18 2.77
C ALA A 32 8.07 -0.13 1.83
N GLY A 33 8.08 0.49 0.65
CA GLY A 33 7.11 0.24 -0.41
C GLY A 33 7.31 -1.11 -1.09
N TYR A 34 6.22 -1.71 -1.58
CA TYR A 34 6.29 -2.84 -2.50
C TYR A 34 6.36 -2.30 -3.94
N TYR A 35 7.04 -3.01 -4.83
CA TYR A 35 7.11 -2.68 -6.26
C TYR A 35 6.61 -3.87 -7.07
N CYS A 36 5.81 -3.60 -8.10
CA CYS A 36 5.34 -4.66 -9.00
C CYS A 36 6.51 -5.22 -9.81
N VAL A 37 6.76 -6.53 -9.73
CA VAL A 37 7.85 -7.17 -10.50
C VAL A 37 7.67 -7.09 -12.02
N SER A 38 6.44 -6.84 -12.50
CA SER A 38 6.12 -6.80 -13.93
C SER A 38 6.19 -5.40 -14.55
N CYS A 39 5.78 -4.36 -13.82
CA CYS A 39 5.68 -2.99 -14.35
C CYS A 39 6.39 -1.93 -13.51
N ASP A 40 7.06 -2.33 -12.43
CA ASP A 40 7.86 -1.49 -11.54
C ASP A 40 7.11 -0.33 -10.85
N ARG A 41 5.76 -0.33 -10.91
CA ARG A 41 4.94 0.66 -10.21
C ARG A 41 4.92 0.39 -8.70
N PRO A 42 4.92 1.44 -7.85
CA PRO A 42 4.84 1.29 -6.41
C PRO A 42 3.44 0.81 -5.97
N LEU A 43 3.41 -0.03 -4.94
CA LEU A 43 2.23 -0.68 -4.36
C LEU A 43 2.21 -0.53 -2.85
N CYS A 44 1.05 -0.16 -2.29
CA CYS A 44 0.90 -0.15 -0.84
C CYS A 44 0.69 -1.57 -0.31
N CYS A 45 0.89 -1.76 1.00
CA CYS A 45 0.68 -3.04 1.68
C CYS A 45 -0.73 -3.63 1.51
N PHE A 46 -1.71 -2.82 1.09
CA PHE A 46 -3.07 -3.28 0.79
C PHE A 46 -3.29 -3.67 -0.67
N CYS A 47 -2.51 -3.11 -1.60
CA CYS A 47 -2.65 -3.35 -3.04
C CYS A 47 -1.63 -4.35 -3.57
N VAL A 48 -0.58 -4.65 -2.80
CA VAL A 48 0.35 -5.73 -3.15
C VAL A 48 -0.39 -7.06 -3.19
N LEU A 49 -0.27 -7.76 -4.31
CA LEU A 49 -0.74 -9.13 -4.48
C LEU A 49 0.49 -10.02 -4.55
N GLU A 50 0.63 -10.94 -3.61
CA GLU A 50 1.74 -11.88 -3.61
C GLU A 50 1.40 -13.11 -4.46
N GLN A 51 2.26 -13.42 -5.43
CA GLN A 51 2.24 -14.74 -6.06
C GLN A 51 2.88 -15.76 -5.12
N TRP A 52 2.12 -16.80 -4.74
CA TRP A 52 2.54 -17.80 -3.76
C TRP A 52 3.78 -18.59 -4.18
N GLU A 53 3.89 -18.92 -5.47
CA GLU A 53 4.96 -19.78 -5.99
C GLU A 53 6.32 -19.06 -6.05
N THR A 54 6.31 -17.76 -6.35
CA THR A 54 7.52 -16.96 -6.57
C THR A 54 7.77 -15.92 -5.49
N ARG A 55 6.86 -15.78 -4.51
CA ARG A 55 6.84 -14.69 -3.51
C ARG A 55 7.03 -13.31 -4.14
N SER A 56 6.51 -13.12 -5.34
CA SER A 56 6.66 -11.89 -6.11
C SER A 56 5.48 -10.96 -5.88
N ALA A 57 5.78 -9.69 -5.65
CA ALA A 57 4.78 -8.63 -5.54
C ALA A 57 4.27 -8.23 -6.93
N ILE A 58 2.97 -8.36 -7.18
CA ILE A 58 2.31 -7.97 -8.42
C ILE A 58 1.16 -6.99 -8.13
N CYS A 59 0.93 -6.06 -9.05
CA CYS A 59 -0.16 -5.09 -8.95
C CYS A 59 -1.49 -5.66 -9.47
N PRO A 60 -2.64 -5.05 -9.11
CA PRO A 60 -3.96 -5.47 -9.60
C PRO A 60 -4.02 -5.59 -11.13
N ASP A 61 -3.60 -4.55 -11.87
CA ASP A 61 -3.64 -4.55 -13.34
C ASP A 61 -2.86 -5.72 -13.95
N CYS A 62 -1.59 -5.91 -13.56
CA CYS A 62 -0.76 -6.98 -14.09
C CYS A 62 -1.22 -8.37 -13.64
N ARG A 63 -2.00 -8.49 -12.55
CA ARG A 63 -2.62 -9.76 -12.17
C ARG A 63 -3.80 -10.09 -13.08
N GLU A 64 -4.59 -9.10 -13.48
CA GLU A 64 -5.72 -9.28 -14.39
C GLU A 64 -5.25 -9.73 -15.77
N GLU A 65 -4.11 -9.20 -16.26
CA GLU A 65 -3.51 -9.60 -17.53
C GLU A 65 -3.01 -11.06 -17.59
N VAL A 66 -2.69 -11.65 -16.43
CA VAL A 66 -2.13 -13.01 -16.33
C VAL A 66 -3.21 -14.07 -16.15
N GLN A 67 -4.44 -13.68 -15.77
CA GLN A 67 -5.54 -14.64 -15.62
C GLN A 67 -6.23 -14.88 -16.99
N PRO A 68 -6.31 -16.14 -17.47
CA PRO A 68 -6.94 -16.50 -18.73
C PRO A 68 -8.47 -16.34 -18.73
#